data_AF-A0A519Z4G2-F1
#
_entry.id   AF-A0A519Z4G2-F1
#
_cell.length_a   1.000
_cell.length_b   1.000
_cell.length_c   1.000
_cell.angle_alpha   90.00
_cell.angle_beta   90.00
_cell.angle_gamma   90.00
#
_symmetry.space_group_name_H-M   'P 1'
#
loop_
_entity.id
_entity.type
_entity.pdbx_description
1 polymer ?
#
loop_
_entity_poly.entity_id
_entity_poly.type
_entity_poly.pdbx_seq_one_letter_code
_entity_poly.pdbx_strand_id
1 'polypeptide(L)'
;MEAMQYKQYIAKRRVISFESTPDLPAEFSPLRQKAASWLGCQPRKLVHMLVAEFRPGTPLGWHRDAPHFESIVGISLGSEARMGLRPYAPNAPNATNAQGRSEVIELVLAPRSIYELSGAARWAWQHRVAATPAWRYSITFRTACSSATAARR
;
A
#
# COMPACT_ATOMS: atom_id res chain seq x y z
N MET A 1 14.40 3.33 -10.66
CA MET A 1 13.86 2.27 -9.76
C MET A 1 15.01 1.46 -9.21
N GLU A 2 15.28 1.61 -7.91
CA GLU A 2 16.37 0.90 -7.23
C GLU A 2 15.80 -0.19 -6.32
N ALA A 3 16.62 -1.18 -5.96
CA ALA A 3 16.23 -2.23 -5.03
C ALA A 3 16.30 -1.70 -3.60
N MET A 4 15.29 -1.97 -2.77
CA MET A 4 15.36 -1.67 -1.33
C MET A 4 16.20 -2.73 -0.61
N GLN A 5 17.15 -2.30 0.21
CA GLN A 5 18.03 -3.18 0.98
C GLN A 5 17.56 -3.21 2.45
N TYR A 6 17.19 -4.39 2.97
CA TYR A 6 16.85 -4.56 4.39
C TYR A 6 17.67 -5.67 5.02
N LYS A 7 18.51 -5.29 5.99
CA LYS A 7 19.30 -6.06 6.97
C LYS A 7 20.19 -7.22 6.50
N GLN A 8 20.01 -7.80 5.31
CA GLN A 8 20.92 -8.75 4.60
C GLN A 8 20.30 -9.34 3.31
N TYR A 9 19.08 -8.94 2.93
CA TYR A 9 18.36 -9.46 1.75
C TYR A 9 18.11 -8.34 0.73
N ILE A 10 18.43 -8.59 -0.54
CA ILE A 10 18.03 -7.71 -1.64
C ILE A 10 16.55 -7.95 -1.89
N ALA A 11 15.69 -6.98 -1.57
CA ALA A 11 14.28 -7.11 -1.89
C ALA A 11 14.14 -7.22 -3.42
N LYS A 12 13.53 -8.31 -3.90
CA LYS A 12 13.22 -8.50 -5.33
C LYS A 12 12.27 -7.43 -5.89
N ARG A 13 11.61 -6.68 -5.01
CA ARG A 13 10.74 -5.55 -5.32
C ARG A 13 11.58 -4.28 -5.46
N ARG A 14 11.44 -3.61 -6.60
CA ARG A 14 12.01 -2.26 -6.81
C ARG A 14 10.95 -1.21 -6.53
N VAL A 15 11.37 -0.11 -5.92
CA VAL A 15 10.47 0.96 -5.50
C VAL A 15 11.07 2.30 -5.87
N ILE A 16 10.23 3.25 -6.23
CA ILE A 16 10.55 4.67 -6.24
C ILE A 16 9.41 5.42 -5.55
N SER A 17 9.76 6.39 -4.72
CA SER A 17 8.80 7.23 -4.00
C SER A 17 9.06 8.70 -4.31
N PHE A 18 7.99 9.47 -4.30
CA PHE A 18 7.99 10.91 -4.52
C PHE A 18 7.18 11.53 -3.40
N GLU A 19 7.74 12.56 -2.79
CA GLU A 19 7.03 13.39 -1.82
C GLU A 19 6.09 14.36 -2.54
N SER A 20 5.53 15.29 -1.80
CA SER A 20 4.49 16.20 -2.28
C SER A 20 4.92 17.01 -3.50
N THR A 21 3.98 17.70 -4.14
CA THR A 21 4.32 18.70 -5.17
C THR A 21 5.36 19.69 -4.64
N PRO A 22 6.46 19.95 -5.37
CA PRO A 22 6.67 19.72 -6.81
C PRO A 22 7.33 18.38 -7.20
N ASP A 23 7.69 17.51 -6.26
CA ASP A 23 8.53 16.31 -6.54
C ASP A 23 7.79 15.20 -7.31
N LEU A 24 6.47 15.32 -7.48
CA LEU A 24 5.65 14.37 -8.20
C LEU A 24 5.79 14.59 -9.72
N PRO A 25 6.24 13.60 -10.51
CA PRO A 25 6.44 13.77 -11.95
C PRO A 25 5.14 14.15 -12.66
N ALA A 26 5.21 15.13 -13.57
CA ALA A 26 4.05 15.74 -14.21
C ALA A 26 3.17 14.71 -14.96
N GLU A 27 3.77 13.64 -15.45
CA GLU A 27 3.12 12.53 -16.15
C GLU A 27 2.09 11.80 -15.28
N PHE A 28 2.26 11.81 -13.95
CA PHE A 28 1.32 11.21 -13.01
C PHE A 28 0.21 12.18 -12.54
N SER A 29 0.25 13.46 -12.94
CA SER A 29 -0.78 14.44 -12.58
C SER A 29 -2.20 14.00 -12.99
N PRO A 30 -2.45 13.49 -14.21
CA PRO A 30 -3.79 13.00 -14.57
C PRO A 30 -4.26 11.83 -13.71
N LEU A 31 -3.35 10.93 -13.33
CA LEU A 31 -3.67 9.79 -12.48
C LEU A 31 -3.99 10.24 -11.04
N ARG A 32 -3.21 11.18 -10.50
CA ARG A 32 -3.45 11.78 -9.19
C ARG A 32 -4.81 12.48 -9.13
N GLN A 33 -5.19 13.21 -10.18
CA GLN A 33 -6.49 13.85 -10.28
C GLN A 33 -7.64 12.83 -10.24
N LYS A 34 -7.53 11.74 -11.02
CA LYS A 34 -8.53 10.66 -11.03
C LYS A 34 -8.63 9.97 -9.66
N ALA A 35 -7.49 9.65 -9.05
CA ALA A 35 -7.46 9.02 -7.73
C ALA A 35 -8.07 9.92 -6.65
N ALA A 36 -7.77 11.23 -6.67
CA ALA A 36 -8.34 12.19 -5.73
C ALA A 36 -9.84 12.36 -5.93
N SER A 37 -10.30 12.43 -7.18
CA SER A 37 -11.73 12.49 -7.50
C SER A 37 -12.47 11.24 -7.02
N TRP A 38 -11.89 10.05 -7.23
CA TRP A 38 -12.47 8.79 -6.74
C TRP A 38 -12.51 8.73 -5.21
N LEU A 39 -11.48 9.27 -4.55
CA LEU A 39 -11.41 9.38 -3.09
C LEU A 39 -12.32 10.50 -2.52
N GLY A 40 -12.88 11.36 -3.37
CA GLY A 40 -13.69 12.51 -2.94
C GLY A 40 -12.87 13.63 -2.26
N CYS A 41 -11.59 13.78 -2.61
CA CYS A 41 -10.72 14.81 -2.04
C CYS A 41 -9.99 15.64 -3.12
N GLN A 42 -9.32 16.70 -2.70
CA GLN A 42 -8.53 17.52 -3.62
C GLN A 42 -7.20 16.83 -3.95
N PRO A 43 -6.68 16.93 -5.19
CA PRO A 43 -5.41 16.29 -5.57
C PRO A 43 -4.25 16.62 -4.64
N ARG A 44 -4.18 17.86 -4.14
CA ARG A 44 -3.17 18.33 -3.19
C ARG A 44 -3.14 17.57 -1.85
N LYS A 45 -4.22 16.88 -1.48
CA LYS A 45 -4.28 16.04 -0.28
C LYS A 45 -3.52 14.73 -0.44
N LEU A 46 -3.30 14.26 -1.67
CA LEU A 46 -2.41 13.14 -1.96
C LEU A 46 -0.97 13.67 -1.92
N VAL A 47 -0.31 13.57 -0.76
CA VAL A 47 0.98 14.21 -0.47
C VAL A 47 2.18 13.34 -0.82
N HIS A 48 1.96 12.08 -1.18
CA HIS A 48 3.03 11.14 -1.48
C HIS A 48 2.57 10.15 -2.55
N MET A 49 3.50 9.78 -3.43
CA MET A 49 3.30 8.76 -4.46
C MET A 49 4.42 7.71 -4.39
N LEU A 50 4.07 6.45 -4.57
CA LEU A 50 5.04 5.35 -4.65
C LEU A 50 4.72 4.45 -5.84
N VAL A 51 5.74 4.10 -6.61
CA VAL A 51 5.65 3.11 -7.69
C VAL A 51 6.46 1.89 -7.27
N ALA A 52 5.81 0.74 -7.19
CA ALA A 52 6.45 -0.54 -6.87
C ALA A 52 6.35 -1.51 -8.05
N GLU A 53 7.50 -2.07 -8.44
CA GLU A 53 7.63 -3.15 -9.43
C GLU A 53 7.70 -4.50 -8.73
N PHE A 54 6.82 -5.41 -9.13
CA PHE A 54 6.79 -6.80 -8.71
C PHE A 54 7.13 -7.68 -9.91
N ARG A 55 8.30 -8.32 -9.85
CA ARG A 55 8.67 -9.38 -10.80
C ARG A 55 8.01 -10.70 -10.39
N PRO A 56 7.83 -11.65 -11.33
CA PRO A 56 7.29 -12.97 -11.00
C PRO A 56 7.96 -13.59 -9.77
N GLY A 57 7.17 -14.10 -8.85
CA GLY A 57 7.62 -14.69 -7.60
C GLY A 57 7.98 -13.68 -6.49
N THR A 58 7.74 -12.38 -6.66
CA THR A 58 8.06 -11.35 -5.65
C THR A 58 6.87 -11.11 -4.72
N PRO A 59 6.94 -11.49 -3.43
CA PRO A 59 5.91 -11.14 -2.46
C PRO A 59 6.18 -9.76 -1.82
N LEU A 60 5.17 -9.24 -1.13
CA LEU A 60 5.31 -8.23 -0.09
C LEU A 60 4.80 -8.82 1.22
N GLY A 61 5.69 -8.95 2.21
CA GLY A 61 5.35 -9.50 3.52
C GLY A 61 4.27 -8.69 4.24
N TRP A 62 3.75 -9.28 5.32
CA TRP A 62 2.76 -8.61 6.17
C TRP A 62 3.35 -7.33 6.77
N HIS A 63 2.66 -6.21 6.59
CA HIS A 63 3.09 -4.91 7.10
C HIS A 63 1.90 -3.95 7.24
N ARG A 64 2.18 -2.79 7.85
CA ARG A 64 1.30 -1.61 7.82
C ARG A 64 2.04 -0.48 7.12
N ASP A 65 1.31 0.41 6.47
CA ASP A 65 1.89 1.65 5.93
C ASP A 65 2.40 2.56 7.06
N ALA A 66 3.36 3.42 6.72
CA ALA A 66 3.99 4.34 7.67
C ALA A 66 2.95 5.24 8.37
N PRO A 67 3.07 5.46 9.69
CA PRO A 67 2.00 6.05 10.51
C PRO A 67 1.67 7.52 10.19
N HIS A 68 2.51 8.22 9.44
CA HIS A 68 2.24 9.60 9.01
C HIS A 68 1.22 9.71 7.86
N PHE A 69 0.75 8.58 7.32
CA PHE A 69 -0.25 8.54 6.25
C PHE A 69 -1.60 7.99 6.72
N GLU A 70 -2.68 8.68 6.37
CA GLU A 70 -4.06 8.32 6.74
C GLU A 70 -4.70 7.37 5.73
N SER A 71 -5.05 7.86 4.53
CA SER A 71 -5.60 7.02 3.46
C SER A 71 -4.49 6.51 2.57
N ILE A 72 -4.55 5.21 2.22
CA ILE A 72 -3.61 4.56 1.31
C ILE A 72 -4.39 4.10 0.08
N VAL A 73 -4.18 4.76 -1.05
CA VAL A 73 -4.88 4.46 -2.31
C VAL A 73 -3.94 3.73 -3.24
N GLY A 74 -4.23 2.47 -3.56
CA GLY A 74 -3.42 1.68 -4.48
C GLY A 74 -4.11 1.47 -5.82
N ILE A 75 -3.35 1.57 -6.91
CA ILE A 75 -3.77 1.33 -8.29
C ILE A 75 -2.91 0.21 -8.84
N SER A 76 -3.54 -0.86 -9.33
CA SER A 76 -2.85 -2.05 -9.83
C SER A 76 -2.71 -2.01 -11.35
N LEU A 77 -1.54 -2.35 -11.88
CA LEU A 77 -1.24 -2.40 -13.32
C LEU A 77 -0.44 -3.67 -13.65
N GLY A 78 -0.49 -4.11 -14.91
CA GLY A 78 0.13 -5.37 -15.32
C GLY A 78 -0.75 -6.56 -14.93
N SER A 79 -0.19 -7.53 -14.22
CA SER A 79 -0.93 -8.73 -13.81
C SER A 79 -1.84 -8.52 -12.60
N GLU A 80 -2.80 -9.43 -12.44
CA GLU A 80 -3.57 -9.59 -11.20
C GLU A 80 -2.62 -9.84 -10.01
N ALA A 81 -3.04 -9.39 -8.82
CA ALA A 81 -2.43 -9.79 -7.55
C ALA A 81 -3.49 -10.11 -6.50
N ARG A 82 -3.05 -10.81 -5.45
CA ARG A 82 -3.86 -11.10 -4.26
C ARG A 82 -3.29 -10.36 -3.06
N MET A 83 -4.12 -9.53 -2.45
CA MET A 83 -3.81 -8.82 -1.23
C MET A 83 -4.50 -9.51 -0.07
N GLY A 84 -3.70 -10.01 0.88
CA GLY A 84 -4.23 -10.51 2.14
C GLY A 84 -4.31 -9.38 3.16
N LEU A 85 -5.39 -9.32 3.93
CA LEU A 85 -5.54 -8.49 5.11
C LEU A 85 -5.77 -9.39 6.33
N ARG A 86 -5.14 -9.08 7.45
CA ARG A 86 -5.42 -9.74 8.74
C ARG A 86 -5.33 -8.74 9.89
N PRO A 87 -5.97 -8.98 11.05
CA PRO A 87 -5.81 -8.12 12.20
C PRO A 87 -4.35 -7.97 12.64
N TYR A 88 -4.03 -6.79 13.19
CA TYR A 88 -2.75 -6.48 13.79
C TYR A 88 -2.86 -6.64 15.31
N ALA A 89 -2.25 -7.71 15.84
CA ALA A 89 -2.22 -8.01 17.27
C ALA A 89 -0.81 -7.76 17.84
N PRO A 90 -0.49 -6.54 18.30
CA PRO A 90 0.84 -6.20 18.79
C PRO A 90 1.22 -6.95 20.08
N ASN A 91 0.23 -7.33 20.90
CA ASN A 91 0.44 -7.93 22.22
C ASN A 91 0.38 -9.46 22.24
N ALA A 92 0.26 -10.11 21.08
CA ALA A 92 0.15 -11.56 20.98
C ALA A 92 1.09 -12.12 19.90
N PRO A 93 2.42 -12.01 20.08
CA PRO A 93 3.40 -12.51 19.11
C PRO A 93 3.33 -14.03 18.88
N ASN A 94 2.77 -14.76 19.86
CA ASN A 94 2.57 -16.22 19.85
C ASN A 94 1.08 -16.63 19.79
N ALA A 95 0.14 -15.72 19.51
CA ALA A 95 -1.21 -16.16 19.12
C ALA A 95 -1.01 -17.13 17.98
N THR A 96 -1.35 -18.40 18.21
CA THR A 96 -0.98 -19.46 17.28
C THR A 96 -1.42 -19.04 15.89
N ASN A 97 -0.61 -19.30 14.88
CA ASN A 97 -0.92 -18.95 13.49
C ASN A 97 -2.34 -19.38 13.07
N ALA A 98 -3.01 -20.29 13.81
CA ALA A 98 -4.41 -20.64 13.62
C ALA A 98 -5.40 -19.47 13.82
N GLN A 99 -5.34 -18.69 14.92
CA GLN A 99 -6.29 -17.58 15.13
C GLN A 99 -6.09 -16.45 14.10
N GLY A 100 -4.84 -16.08 13.81
CA GLY A 100 -4.53 -15.05 12.81
C GLY A 100 -4.68 -15.50 11.34
N ARG A 101 -4.74 -16.81 11.06
CA ARG A 101 -5.06 -17.36 9.72
C ARG A 101 -6.57 -17.42 9.48
N SER A 102 -7.37 -17.61 10.53
CA SER A 102 -8.83 -17.74 10.40
C SER A 102 -9.52 -16.43 9.98
N GLU A 103 -8.86 -15.28 10.14
CA GLU A 103 -9.39 -13.94 9.84
C GLU A 103 -8.69 -13.28 8.64
N VAL A 104 -8.03 -14.06 7.78
CA VAL A 104 -7.42 -13.51 6.56
C VAL A 104 -8.50 -13.25 5.53
N ILE A 105 -8.66 -11.98 5.16
CA ILE A 105 -9.46 -11.57 4.00
C ILE A 105 -8.53 -11.47 2.80
N GLU A 106 -8.89 -12.10 1.69
CA GLU A 106 -8.14 -12.00 0.43
C GLU A 106 -8.91 -11.13 -0.56
N LEU A 107 -8.27 -10.10 -1.07
CA LEU A 107 -8.77 -9.20 -2.09
C LEU A 107 -8.04 -9.46 -3.41
N VAL A 108 -8.80 -9.73 -4.48
CA VAL A 108 -8.26 -9.82 -5.83
C VAL A 108 -8.10 -8.41 -6.40
N LEU A 109 -6.87 -8.05 -6.74
CA LEU A 109 -6.50 -6.80 -7.36
C LEU A 109 -6.34 -7.01 -8.86
N ALA A 110 -7.45 -6.87 -9.59
CA ALA A 110 -7.45 -6.97 -11.05
C ALA A 110 -6.57 -5.87 -11.69
N PRO A 111 -6.04 -6.10 -12.91
CA PRO A 111 -5.37 -5.04 -13.66
C PRO A 111 -6.27 -3.81 -13.81
N ARG A 112 -5.70 -2.62 -13.60
CA ARG A 112 -6.38 -1.30 -13.66
C ARG A 112 -7.45 -1.08 -12.58
N SER A 113 -7.46 -1.90 -11.52
CA SER A 113 -8.27 -1.68 -10.32
C SER A 113 -7.67 -0.62 -9.40
N ILE A 114 -8.52 -0.02 -8.57
CA ILE A 114 -8.18 0.92 -7.50
C ILE A 114 -8.78 0.44 -6.18
N TYR A 115 -8.06 0.64 -5.07
CA TYR A 115 -8.54 0.34 -3.71
C TYR A 115 -8.09 1.41 -2.72
N GLU A 116 -8.77 1.50 -1.58
CA GLU A 116 -8.37 2.32 -0.43
C GLU A 116 -8.21 1.44 0.81
N LEU A 117 -7.13 1.66 1.57
CA LEU A 117 -7.06 1.27 2.98
C LEU A 117 -7.27 2.53 3.83
N SER A 118 -8.40 2.55 4.55
CA SER A 118 -8.79 3.61 5.49
C SER A 118 -9.45 3.00 6.74
N GLY A 119 -9.62 3.81 7.79
CA GLY A 119 -10.25 3.36 9.03
C GLY A 119 -9.62 2.09 9.62
N ALA A 120 -10.46 1.10 9.98
CA ALA A 120 -9.98 -0.14 10.58
C ALA A 120 -8.98 -0.90 9.69
N ALA A 121 -9.22 -0.96 8.37
CA ALA A 121 -8.33 -1.64 7.42
C ALA A 121 -6.92 -1.01 7.38
N ARG A 122 -6.83 0.30 7.64
CA ARG A 122 -5.56 1.03 7.73
C ARG A 122 -4.84 0.83 9.06
N TRP A 123 -5.59 0.85 10.17
CA TRP A 123 -5.04 1.06 11.51
C TRP A 123 -4.99 -0.21 12.36
N ALA A 124 -6.07 -0.99 12.34
CA ALA A 124 -6.21 -2.21 13.13
C ALA A 124 -5.76 -3.48 12.38
N TRP A 125 -5.44 -3.36 11.09
CA TRP A 125 -5.09 -4.47 10.21
C TRP A 125 -3.72 -4.28 9.58
N GLN A 126 -3.10 -5.39 9.20
CA GLN A 126 -1.90 -5.45 8.37
C GLN A 126 -2.25 -6.10 7.05
N HIS A 127 -1.48 -5.78 6.01
CA HIS A 127 -1.71 -6.33 4.68
C HIS A 127 -0.43 -6.90 4.08
N ARG A 128 -0.59 -7.78 3.09
CA ARG A 128 0.48 -8.40 2.31
C ARG A 128 0.09 -8.41 0.84
N VAL A 129 1.07 -8.62 -0.05
CA VAL A 129 0.79 -9.03 -1.43
C VAL A 129 1.44 -10.40 -1.64
N ALA A 130 0.65 -11.38 -2.07
CA ALA A 130 1.17 -12.70 -2.42
C ALA A 130 2.21 -12.61 -3.55
N ALA A 131 3.06 -13.62 -3.70
CA ALA A 131 3.99 -13.68 -4.82
C ALA A 131 3.22 -13.61 -6.13
N THR A 132 3.56 -12.64 -6.99
CA THR A 132 2.84 -12.42 -8.25
C THR A 132 3.27 -13.45 -9.30
N PRO A 133 2.35 -13.96 -10.14
CA PRO A 133 2.69 -14.94 -11.19
C PRO A 133 3.38 -14.29 -12.40
N ALA A 134 3.17 -12.99 -12.60
CA ALA A 134 3.69 -12.21 -13.71
C ALA A 134 4.13 -10.80 -13.24
N TRP A 135 4.56 -9.97 -14.18
CA TRP A 135 4.95 -8.59 -13.91
C TRP A 135 3.74 -7.76 -13.48
N ARG A 136 3.87 -7.10 -12.33
CA ARG A 136 2.87 -6.19 -11.78
C ARG A 136 3.53 -4.89 -11.34
N TYR A 137 2.80 -3.80 -11.54
CA TYR A 137 3.11 -2.51 -10.93
C TYR A 137 2.00 -2.11 -9.98
N SER A 138 2.40 -1.42 -8.91
CA SER A 138 1.48 -0.76 -7.97
C SER A 138 1.84 0.71 -7.94
N ILE A 139 0.88 1.59 -8.21
CA ILE A 139 1.01 3.02 -7.96
C ILE A 139 0.18 3.32 -6.71
N THR A 140 0.82 3.87 -5.69
CA THR A 140 0.18 4.15 -4.40
C THR A 140 0.22 5.64 -4.12
N PHE A 141 -0.93 6.27 -3.93
CA PHE A 141 -1.05 7.61 -3.39
C PHE A 141 -1.42 7.58 -1.91
N ARG A 142 -0.93 8.54 -1.14
CA ARG A 142 -1.22 8.61 0.31
C ARG A 142 -1.60 10.01 0.73
N THR A 143 -2.53 10.12 1.69
CA THR A 143 -2.86 11.39 2.35
C THR A 143 -2.09 11.57 3.65
N ALA A 144 -1.75 12.80 4.01
CA ALA A 144 -1.14 13.09 5.31
C ALA A 144 -2.15 12.84 6.43
N CYS A 145 -1.66 12.31 7.55
CA CYS A 145 -2.44 12.29 8.79
C CYS A 145 -2.72 13.73 9.23
N SER A 146 -3.96 14.05 9.60
CA SER A 146 -4.23 15.34 10.22
C SER A 146 -3.63 15.34 11.64
N SER A 147 -3.10 16.48 12.10
CA SER A 147 -2.60 16.62 13.47
C SER A 147 -3.65 16.26 14.53
N ALA A 148 -4.94 16.45 14.24
CA ALA A 148 -6.05 16.06 15.11
C ALA A 148 -6.30 14.54 15.16
N THR A 149 -5.95 13.81 14.10
CA THR A 149 -6.10 12.35 14.01
C THR A 149 -4.94 11.62 14.70
N ALA A 150 -3.74 12.20 14.67
CA ALA A 150 -2.56 11.65 15.35
C ALA A 150 -2.67 11.72 16.89
N ALA A 151 -3.35 12.73 17.44
CA ALA A 151 -3.49 12.94 18.88
C ALA A 151 -4.60 12.09 19.55
N ARG A 152 -5.44 11.40 18.77
CA ARG A 152 -6.56 10.57 19.25
C ARG A 152 -6.27 9.07 19.23
N ARG A 153 -5.01 8.67 19.03
CA ARG A 153 -4.61 7.28 18.74
C ARG A 153 -3.46 6.82 19.61
#